data_AF-A0A9N9E6N3-F1
#
_entry.id   AF-A0A9N9E6N3-F1
#
_cell.length_a   1.000
_cell.length_b   1.000
_cell.length_c   1.000
_cell.angle_alpha   90.00
_cell.angle_beta   90.00
_cell.angle_gamma   90.00
#
_symmetry.space_group_name_H-M   'P 1'
#
loop_
_entity.id
_entity.type
_entity.pdbx_description
1 polymer ?
#
loop_
_entity_poly.entity_id
_entity_poly.type
_entity_poly.pdbx_seq_one_letter_code
_entity_poly.pdbx_strand_id
1 'polypeptide(L)'
;MDRNQNQIIFHFFDPETLNTSEIKPKKRTPNMFISYRNEMMKDRPLNIPMTKFSRMVSKEWKKLSEYEKAKWQRKYHISRDATDIAKCENLKLQDEKSQSGGYASESEVALLISPYPEILKNDFYLPMII
;
A
#
# COMPACT_ATOMS: atom_id res chain seq x y z
N MET A 1 18.24 5.76 53.37
CA MET A 1 18.82 6.52 52.25
C MET A 1 19.00 5.55 51.09
N ASP A 2 17.93 5.33 50.32
CA ASP A 2 17.93 4.36 49.23
C ASP A 2 18.62 4.96 48.00
N ARG A 3 19.69 4.30 47.57
CA ARG A 3 20.48 4.70 46.40
C ARG A 3 19.78 4.18 45.16
N ASN A 4 19.14 5.10 44.43
CA ASN A 4 18.67 4.89 43.05
C ASN A 4 19.78 4.28 42.19
N GLN A 5 19.65 2.99 41.87
CA GLN A 5 20.46 2.33 40.86
C GLN A 5 19.91 2.70 39.49
N ASN A 6 20.47 3.75 38.88
CA ASN A 6 20.28 4.01 37.46
C ASN A 6 20.98 2.91 36.66
N GLN A 7 20.23 1.90 36.23
CA GLN A 7 20.74 0.82 35.40
C GLN A 7 20.95 1.37 33.98
N ILE A 8 22.22 1.59 33.61
CA ILE A 8 22.60 2.01 32.26
C ILE A 8 22.56 0.76 31.37
N ILE A 9 21.56 0.67 30.50
CA ILE A 9 21.47 -0.38 29.48
C ILE A 9 22.38 0.02 28.32
N PHE A 10 23.51 -0.66 28.18
CA PHE A 10 24.35 -0.54 26.99
C PHE A 10 23.80 -1.47 25.91
N HIS A 11 23.19 -0.90 24.87
CA HIS A 11 22.86 -1.64 23.66
C HIS A 11 24.15 -1.84 22.85
N PHE A 12 24.79 -3.00 23.03
CA PHE A 12 25.89 -3.42 22.17
C PHE A 12 25.31 -3.85 20.81
N PHE A 13 25.77 -3.21 19.74
CA PHE A 13 25.40 -3.58 18.38
C PHE A 13 26.31 -4.73 17.95
N ASP A 14 25.80 -5.96 17.93
CA ASP A 14 26.55 -7.15 17.51
C ASP A 14 26.72 -7.17 15.98
N PRO A 15 27.94 -6.99 15.45
CA PRO A 15 28.18 -6.96 14.01
C PRO A 15 28.09 -8.35 13.34
N GLU A 16 28.09 -9.44 14.10
CA GLU A 16 28.08 -10.81 13.56
C GLU A 16 26.73 -11.24 12.98
N THR A 17 25.67 -10.44 13.17
CA THR A 17 24.35 -10.67 12.54
C THR A 17 24.22 -10.08 11.12
N LEU A 18 25.27 -9.41 10.61
CA LEU A 18 25.25 -8.67 9.34
C LEU A 18 25.78 -9.45 8.12
N ASN A 19 25.53 -10.75 8.01
CA ASN A 19 25.47 -11.41 6.69
C ASN A 19 24.15 -11.03 5.99
N THR A 20 23.88 -9.72 5.89
CA THR A 20 22.64 -9.09 5.40
C THR A 20 22.87 -8.42 4.04
N SER A 21 23.92 -8.81 3.30
CA SER A 21 24.12 -8.35 1.91
C SER A 21 22.99 -8.81 0.97
N GLU A 22 22.15 -9.76 1.39
CA GLU A 22 21.07 -10.33 0.58
C GLU A 22 19.65 -9.87 0.99
N ILE A 23 19.45 -9.32 2.20
CA ILE A 23 18.12 -8.88 2.64
C ILE A 23 17.88 -7.45 2.17
N LYS A 24 17.32 -7.31 0.96
CA LYS A 24 16.87 -6.02 0.46
C LYS A 24 15.79 -5.47 1.41
N PRO A 25 15.94 -4.24 1.94
CA PRO A 25 14.96 -3.69 2.85
C PRO A 25 13.60 -3.59 2.16
N LYS A 26 12.55 -4.07 2.85
CA LYS A 26 11.18 -4.04 2.34
C LYS A 26 10.78 -2.59 2.05
N LYS A 27 10.39 -2.32 0.80
CA LYS A 27 9.86 -1.02 0.41
C LYS A 27 8.51 -0.80 1.10
N ARG A 28 8.35 0.36 1.74
CA ARG A 28 7.09 0.75 2.39
C ARG A 28 6.00 0.98 1.35
N THR A 29 4.75 0.77 1.74
CA THR A 29 3.60 1.15 0.92
C THR A 29 3.61 2.67 0.69
N PRO A 30 3.32 3.13 -0.55
CA PRO A 30 3.31 4.56 -0.86
C PRO A 30 2.18 5.25 -0.08
N ASN A 31 2.49 6.40 0.53
CA ASN A 31 1.48 7.25 1.17
C ASN A 31 0.47 7.77 0.11
N MET A 32 -0.73 8.14 0.54
CA MET A 32 -1.80 8.76 -0.25
C MET A 32 -1.29 9.84 -1.23
N PHE A 33 -0.46 10.78 -0.75
CA PHE A 33 0.11 11.82 -1.62
C PHE A 33 1.04 11.24 -2.70
N ILE A 34 1.78 10.19 -2.38
CA ILE A 34 2.66 9.52 -3.35
C ILE A 34 1.82 8.83 -4.43
N SER A 35 0.72 8.19 -4.07
CA SER A 35 -0.24 7.62 -5.02
C SER A 35 -0.84 8.70 -5.91
N TYR A 36 -1.26 9.84 -5.34
CA TYR A 36 -1.73 11.00 -6.10
C TYR A 36 -0.70 11.51 -7.10
N ARG A 37 0.53 11.77 -6.64
CA ARG A 37 1.63 12.25 -7.48
C ARG A 37 1.94 11.27 -8.61
N ASN A 38 1.86 9.97 -8.35
CA ASN A 38 2.09 8.95 -9.37
C ASN A 38 0.96 8.89 -10.41
N GLU A 39 -0.28 9.23 -10.06
CA GLU A 39 -1.35 9.39 -11.06
C GLU A 39 -1.10 10.62 -11.92
N MET A 40 -0.72 11.75 -11.30
CA MET A 40 -0.38 12.99 -12.01
C MET A 40 0.90 12.89 -12.86
N MET A 41 1.73 11.87 -12.63
CA MET A 41 2.90 11.59 -13.47
C MET A 41 2.54 11.22 -14.90
N LYS A 42 1.33 10.70 -15.13
CA LYS A 42 0.84 10.36 -16.48
C LYS A 42 0.75 11.60 -17.38
N ASP A 43 0.36 12.72 -16.78
CA ASP A 43 0.16 13.99 -17.46
C ASP A 43 1.36 14.94 -17.28
N ARG A 44 2.53 14.40 -16.92
CA ARG A 44 3.71 15.20 -16.60
C ARG A 44 4.21 15.91 -17.87
N PRO A 45 4.44 17.24 -17.80
CA PRO A 45 5.09 17.97 -18.89
C PRO A 45 6.53 17.48 -19.10
N LEU A 46 6.91 17.33 -20.37
CA LEU A 46 8.25 16.91 -20.78
C LEU A 46 9.31 17.91 -20.27
N ASN A 47 10.48 17.38 -19.90
CA ASN A 47 11.66 18.17 -19.52
C ASN A 47 11.58 18.96 -18.19
N ILE A 48 10.71 18.58 -17.25
CA ILE A 48 10.68 19.18 -15.90
C ILE A 48 11.33 18.26 -14.87
N PRO A 49 12.32 18.69 -14.05
CA PRO A 49 12.90 17.82 -13.03
C PRO A 49 11.88 17.37 -11.98
N MET A 50 12.04 16.15 -11.45
CA MET A 50 11.12 15.54 -10.47
C MET A 50 10.86 16.42 -9.25
N THR A 51 11.87 17.17 -8.79
CA THR A 51 11.76 18.12 -7.67
C THR A 51 10.77 19.25 -7.96
N LYS A 52 10.84 19.84 -9.15
CA LYS A 52 9.94 20.93 -9.56
C LYS A 52 8.52 20.40 -9.74
N PHE A 53 8.37 19.23 -10.36
CA PHE A 53 7.08 18.57 -10.49
C PHE A 53 6.45 18.25 -9.13
N SER A 54 7.19 17.61 -8.22
CA SER A 54 6.68 17.25 -6.89
C SER A 54 6.23 18.48 -6.10
N ARG A 55 6.92 19.61 -6.27
CA ARG A 55 6.52 20.89 -5.67
C ARG A 55 5.23 21.45 -6.27
N MET A 56 5.02 21.32 -7.58
CA MET A 56 3.77 21.74 -8.24
C MET A 56 2.59 20.89 -7.77
N VAL A 57 2.72 19.57 -7.85
CA VAL A 57 1.70 18.61 -7.40
C VAL A 57 1.38 18.78 -5.92
N SER A 58 2.37 19.09 -5.08
CA SER A 58 2.12 19.38 -3.66
C SER A 58 1.26 20.64 -3.46
N LYS A 59 1.43 21.67 -4.29
CA LYS A 59 0.57 22.87 -4.25
C LYS A 59 -0.85 22.53 -4.69
N GLU A 60 -1.01 21.73 -5.73
CA GLU A 60 -2.32 21.27 -6.20
C GLU A 60 -3.02 20.38 -5.16
N TRP A 61 -2.29 19.44 -4.55
CA TRP A 61 -2.81 18.59 -3.48
C TRP A 61 -3.40 19.39 -2.32
N LYS A 62 -2.76 20.50 -1.94
CA LYS A 62 -3.28 21.38 -0.89
C LYS A 62 -4.58 22.08 -1.29
N LYS A 63 -4.75 22.38 -2.59
CA LYS A 63 -5.94 23.03 -3.16
C LYS A 63 -7.11 22.06 -3.40
N LEU A 64 -6.86 20.75 -3.44
CA LEU A 64 -7.93 19.76 -3.58
C LEU A 64 -8.97 19.91 -2.47
N SER A 65 -10.23 19.74 -2.86
CA SER A 65 -11.36 19.70 -1.93
C SER A 65 -11.26 18.50 -0.98
N GLU A 66 -11.96 18.53 0.16
CA GLU A 66 -12.06 17.36 1.03
C GLU A 66 -12.65 16.14 0.29
N TYR A 67 -13.61 16.37 -0.62
CA TYR A 67 -14.23 15.29 -1.39
C TYR A 67 -13.22 14.53 -2.27
N GLU A 68 -12.35 15.26 -2.96
CA GLU A 68 -11.30 14.64 -3.77
C GLU A 68 -10.26 13.93 -2.88
N LYS A 69 -9.87 14.55 -1.77
CA LYS A 69 -8.98 13.90 -0.78
C LYS A 69 -9.59 12.61 -0.24
N ALA A 70 -10.91 12.56 -0.01
CA ALA A 70 -11.60 11.36 0.45
C ALA A 70 -11.53 10.22 -0.60
N LYS A 71 -11.64 10.55 -1.89
CA LYS A 71 -11.43 9.55 -2.98
C LYS A 71 -10.03 8.93 -2.91
N TRP A 72 -9.01 9.76 -2.66
CA TRP A 72 -7.63 9.30 -2.52
C TRP A 72 -7.38 8.51 -1.25
N GLN A 73 -8.02 8.90 -0.15
CA GLN A 73 -8.00 8.16 1.11
C GLN A 73 -8.61 6.77 0.93
N ARG A 74 -9.75 6.66 0.23
CA ARG A 74 -10.36 5.35 -0.09
C ARG A 74 -9.43 4.48 -0.93
N LYS A 75 -8.85 5.02 -2.01
CA LYS A 75 -7.86 4.32 -2.83
C LYS A 75 -6.67 3.82 -2.00
N TYR A 76 -6.16 4.66 -1.09
CA TYR A 76 -5.04 4.32 -0.23
C TYR A 76 -5.35 3.17 0.72
N HIS A 77 -6.50 3.19 1.40
CA HIS A 77 -6.90 2.11 2.31
C HIS A 77 -7.03 0.77 1.57
N ILE A 78 -7.70 0.76 0.41
CA ILE A 78 -7.82 -0.45 -0.42
C ILE A 78 -6.43 -1.00 -0.79
N SER A 79 -5.51 -0.13 -1.23
CA SER A 79 -4.16 -0.57 -1.60
C SER A 79 -3.35 -1.11 -0.42
N ARG A 80 -3.49 -0.50 0.76
CA ARG A 80 -2.79 -0.93 1.97
C ARG A 80 -3.28 -2.32 2.37
N ASP A 81 -4.59 -2.49 2.45
CA ASP A 81 -5.22 -3.73 2.89
C ASP A 81 -4.93 -4.88 1.90
N ALA A 82 -4.90 -4.61 0.59
CA ALA A 82 -4.45 -5.58 -0.42
C ALA A 82 -2.97 -5.99 -0.23
N THR A 83 -2.11 -5.06 0.20
CA THR A 83 -0.70 -5.37 0.48
C THR A 83 -0.56 -6.26 1.71
N ASP A 84 -1.43 -6.08 2.70
CA ASP A 84 -1.44 -6.88 3.93
C ASP A 84 -1.97 -8.30 3.67
N ILE A 85 -3.01 -8.45 2.84
CA ILE A 85 -3.52 -9.76 2.41
C ILE A 85 -2.45 -10.53 1.63
N ALA A 86 -1.82 -9.89 0.62
CA ALA A 86 -0.72 -10.52 -0.12
C ALA A 86 0.46 -10.88 0.78
N LYS A 87 0.75 -10.10 1.83
CA LYS A 87 1.78 -10.43 2.82
C LYS A 87 1.41 -11.71 3.59
N CYS A 88 0.15 -11.88 3.97
CA CYS A 88 -0.32 -13.07 4.69
C CYS A 88 -0.29 -14.33 3.83
N GLU A 89 -0.60 -14.24 2.54
CA GLU A 89 -0.54 -15.37 1.61
C GLU A 89 0.90 -15.82 1.33
N ASN A 90 1.83 -14.87 1.15
CA ASN A 90 3.24 -15.19 0.92
C ASN A 90 3.93 -15.81 2.15
N LEU A 91 3.48 -15.50 3.38
CA LEU A 91 3.97 -16.14 4.60
C LEU A 91 3.47 -17.60 4.70
N LYS A 92 2.21 -17.87 4.35
CA LYS A 92 1.65 -19.23 4.34
C LYS A 92 2.35 -20.15 3.32
N LEU A 93 2.75 -19.62 2.16
CA LEU A 93 3.48 -20.36 1.12
C LEU A 93 4.92 -20.74 1.49
N GLN A 94 5.51 -20.13 2.53
CA GLN A 94 6.84 -20.50 3.03
C GLN A 94 6.80 -21.57 4.11
N ASP A 95 5.69 -21.67 4.85
CA ASP A 95 5.50 -22.69 5.88
C ASP A 95 5.17 -24.08 5.29
N GLU A 96 4.56 -24.15 4.10
CA GLU A 96 4.20 -25.42 3.45
C GLU A 96 5.33 -26.06 2.62
N LYS A 97 6.40 -25.33 2.28
CA LYS A 97 7.53 -25.89 1.51
C LYS A 97 8.46 -26.80 2.32
N SER A 98 8.25 -26.91 3.64
CA SER A 98 9.01 -27.82 4.50
C SER A 98 8.29 -29.12 4.83
N GLN A 99 7.07 -29.36 4.33
CA GLN A 99 6.39 -30.63 4.57
C GLN A 99 5.66 -31.18 3.33
N SER A 100 6.23 -32.28 2.85
CA SER A 100 5.61 -33.37 2.08
C SER A 100 5.31 -33.14 0.60
N GLY A 101 5.96 -33.97 -0.22
CA GLY A 101 5.43 -34.35 -1.51
C GLY A 101 4.12 -35.12 -1.34
N GLY A 102 3.19 -34.87 -2.26
CA GLY A 102 1.92 -35.56 -2.35
C GLY A 102 1.15 -35.06 -3.56
N TYR A 103 1.00 -35.91 -4.55
CA TYR A 103 0.23 -35.69 -5.77
C TYR A 103 -1.26 -35.60 -5.43
N ALA A 104 -1.97 -34.57 -5.90
CA ALA A 104 -3.42 -34.62 -6.07
C ALA A 104 -3.87 -33.61 -7.14
N SER A 105 -4.73 -34.11 -8.01
CA SER A 105 -5.11 -33.62 -9.32
C SER A 105 -5.87 -32.29 -9.35
N GLU A 106 -5.74 -31.62 -10.50
CA GLU A 106 -6.56 -30.50 -10.96
C GLU A 106 -8.06 -30.85 -10.97
N SER A 107 -8.85 -30.28 -10.07
CA SER A 107 -10.25 -29.87 -10.29
C SER A 107 -10.87 -29.41 -8.95
N GLU A 108 -11.72 -28.39 -9.03
CA GLU A 108 -12.57 -27.86 -7.95
C GLU A 108 -11.94 -26.90 -6.93
N VAL A 109 -11.92 -25.61 -7.29
CA VAL A 109 -12.49 -24.52 -6.47
C VAL A 109 -12.74 -23.30 -7.36
N ALA A 110 -13.67 -23.45 -8.30
CA ALA A 110 -14.42 -22.33 -8.85
C ALA A 110 -15.81 -22.38 -8.21
N LEU A 111 -16.28 -21.23 -7.73
CA LEU A 111 -17.59 -20.91 -7.14
C LEU A 111 -17.58 -20.72 -5.61
N LEU A 112 -18.22 -19.60 -5.22
CA LEU A 112 -18.55 -19.06 -3.89
C LEU A 112 -17.61 -17.90 -3.46
N ILE A 113 -18.01 -16.64 -3.31
CA ILE A 113 -19.32 -15.97 -3.22
C ILE A 113 -19.07 -14.49 -3.62
N SER A 114 -19.79 -14.02 -4.63
CA SER A 114 -20.13 -12.59 -4.76
C SER A 114 -21.20 -12.26 -3.72
N PRO A 115 -21.15 -11.08 -3.09
CA PRO A 115 -22.40 -10.31 -3.05
C PRO A 115 -22.15 -8.80 -3.18
N TYR A 116 -22.67 -8.25 -4.27
CA TYR A 116 -23.06 -6.83 -4.34
C TYR A 116 -24.13 -6.52 -3.29
N PRO A 117 -24.37 -5.23 -2.98
CA PRO A 117 -25.74 -4.77 -3.24
C PRO A 117 -25.80 -3.48 -4.06
N GLU A 118 -26.68 -3.50 -5.06
CA GLU A 118 -27.11 -2.36 -5.85
C GLU A 118 -28.05 -1.48 -5.03
N ILE A 119 -27.66 -0.24 -4.71
CA ILE A 119 -28.57 0.87 -4.38
C ILE A 119 -27.77 2.18 -4.56
N LEU A 120 -28.18 3.25 -5.24
CA LEU A 120 -29.49 3.75 -5.68
C LEU A 120 -29.34 4.51 -7.01
N LYS A 121 -30.37 4.37 -7.83
CA LYS A 121 -30.76 5.30 -8.89
C LYS A 121 -30.79 6.72 -8.31
N ASN A 122 -30.10 7.65 -8.94
CA ASN A 122 -30.51 9.05 -8.93
C ASN A 122 -30.65 9.47 -10.39
N ASP A 123 -31.88 9.34 -10.86
CA ASP A 123 -32.41 10.04 -12.01
C ASP A 123 -32.26 11.54 -11.76
N PHE A 124 -31.23 12.16 -12.33
CA PHE A 124 -31.21 13.61 -12.55
C PHE A 124 -30.61 13.88 -13.93
N TYR A 125 -31.54 13.93 -14.89
CA TYR A 125 -31.52 14.72 -16.13
C TYR A 125 -30.19 15.43 -16.46
N LEU A 126 -29.52 14.97 -17.51
CA LEU A 126 -28.81 15.86 -18.41
C LEU A 126 -29.55 15.81 -19.76
N PRO A 127 -30.32 16.84 -20.14
CA PRO A 127 -30.66 17.00 -21.55
C PRO A 127 -29.39 17.40 -22.30
N MET A 128 -29.01 16.51 -23.20
CA MET A 128 -28.04 16.73 -24.25
C MET A 128 -28.66 17.60 -25.36
N ILE A 129 -27.86 18.55 -25.90
CA ILE A 129 -27.94 19.13 -27.26
C ILE A 129 -29.04 20.23 -27.38
N ILE A 130 -28.85 21.45 -27.92
CA ILE A 130 -27.96 22.06 -28.94
C ILE A 130 -27.53 23.46 -28.46
#